data_AF-A0A2D7HGY9-F1
#
_entry.id   AF-A0A2D7HGY9-F1
#
_cell.length_a   1.000
_cell.length_b   1.000
_cell.length_c   1.000
_cell.angle_alpha   90.00
_cell.angle_beta   90.00
_cell.angle_gamma   90.00
#
_symmetry.space_group_name_H-M   'P 1'
#
loop_
_entity.id
_entity.type
_entity.pdbx_description
1 polymer ?
#
loop_
_entity_poly.entity_id
_entity_poly.type
_entity_poly.pdbx_seq_one_letter_code
_entity_poly.pdbx_strand_id
1 'polypeptide(L)'
;MPRPEPTPAIDSDGDSTGSDASLHSLSAEKLEEKKTASHVGDRPRSFAVVAGMGFELAGATVLLAGIGHLVDRYFGEDRSIGFAIGGLLGFGLGMFRFILKALQQIEKSNA
;
A
#
# COMPACT_ATOMS: atom_id res chain seq x y z
N MET A 1 -11.10 32.42 -63.18
CA MET A 1 -12.05 33.54 -62.95
C MET A 1 -13.43 32.94 -62.70
N PRO A 2 -14.25 33.37 -61.72
CA PRO A 2 -14.48 34.77 -61.31
C PRO A 2 -14.51 35.08 -59.77
N ARG A 3 -14.31 36.37 -59.44
CA ARG A 3 -14.66 37.14 -58.20
C ARG A 3 -16.19 37.43 -58.18
N PRO A 4 -16.85 38.04 -57.15
CA PRO A 4 -16.35 38.91 -56.05
C PRO A 4 -17.03 38.72 -54.65
N GLU A 5 -16.54 39.47 -53.65
CA GLU A 5 -17.16 39.71 -52.33
C GLU A 5 -18.45 40.55 -52.39
N PRO A 6 -19.26 40.61 -51.30
CA PRO A 6 -19.21 41.81 -50.43
C PRO A 6 -19.53 41.57 -48.92
N THR A 7 -18.92 42.36 -48.04
CA THR A 7 -19.44 42.79 -46.71
C THR A 7 -20.09 44.18 -46.89
N PRO A 8 -20.78 44.89 -45.95
CA PRO A 8 -21.37 44.60 -44.62
C PRO A 8 -22.83 45.14 -44.41
N ALA A 9 -23.48 44.82 -43.27
CA ALA A 9 -24.57 45.57 -42.58
C ALA A 9 -24.88 44.80 -41.27
N ILE A 10 -24.73 45.30 -40.04
CA ILE A 10 -25.41 46.40 -39.32
C ILE A 10 -26.93 46.18 -39.15
N ASP A 11 -27.35 46.32 -37.89
CA ASP A 11 -28.71 46.34 -37.29
C ASP A 11 -29.38 45.02 -36.90
N SER A 12 -29.60 44.84 -35.59
CA SER A 12 -30.97 44.83 -35.05
C SER A 12 -30.94 44.87 -33.52
N ASP A 13 -31.39 46.01 -32.99
CA ASP A 13 -31.94 46.12 -31.64
C ASP A 13 -32.98 45.03 -31.38
N GLY A 14 -32.92 44.45 -30.19
CA GLY A 14 -33.84 43.46 -29.67
C GLY A 14 -33.95 43.64 -28.16
N ASP A 15 -34.68 44.68 -27.78
CA ASP A 15 -35.11 44.98 -26.43
C ASP A 15 -36.13 43.94 -25.91
N SER A 16 -36.27 43.91 -24.59
CA SER A 16 -37.36 43.32 -23.83
C SER A 16 -37.34 41.80 -23.63
N THR A 17 -36.93 41.38 -22.44
CA THR A 17 -37.81 40.74 -21.43
C THR A 17 -36.91 40.38 -20.23
N GLY A 18 -37.16 40.96 -19.06
CA GLY A 18 -38.28 40.56 -18.24
C GLY A 18 -37.80 39.51 -17.26
N SER A 19 -37.54 39.96 -16.03
CA SER A 19 -37.39 39.10 -14.86
C SER A 19 -38.48 38.03 -14.85
N ASP A 20 -38.11 36.77 -14.69
CA ASP A 20 -38.40 36.01 -13.48
C ASP A 20 -38.15 34.52 -13.70
N ALA A 21 -37.39 33.97 -12.76
CA ALA A 21 -37.48 32.61 -12.27
C ALA A 21 -37.70 31.48 -13.31
N SER A 22 -36.62 30.76 -13.63
CA SER A 22 -36.65 29.33 -13.33
C SER A 22 -35.25 28.78 -13.24
N LEU A 23 -35.07 28.03 -12.15
CA LEU A 23 -33.96 27.19 -11.80
C LEU A 23 -33.57 26.21 -12.92
N HIS A 24 -32.35 25.69 -12.78
CA HIS A 24 -31.74 24.61 -13.56
C HIS A 24 -31.13 25.02 -14.90
N SER A 25 -29.84 25.36 -14.89
CA SER A 25 -28.81 24.47 -15.43
C SER A 25 -27.43 25.13 -15.44
N LEU A 26 -26.51 24.54 -14.66
CA LEU A 26 -25.12 24.28 -15.03
C LEU A 26 -24.32 25.38 -15.75
N SER A 27 -23.53 26.14 -14.98
CA SER A 27 -22.12 26.43 -15.28
C SER A 27 -21.53 27.08 -14.03
N ALA A 28 -20.59 26.39 -13.36
CA ALA A 28 -19.17 26.43 -13.68
C ALA A 28 -18.55 27.77 -13.27
N GLU A 29 -17.45 27.68 -12.52
CA GLU A 29 -16.66 28.78 -11.96
C GLU A 29 -17.11 29.37 -10.61
N LYS A 30 -17.05 28.56 -9.55
CA LYS A 30 -16.07 28.81 -8.46
C LYS A 30 -15.89 27.57 -7.60
N LEU A 31 -15.15 26.62 -8.18
CA LEU A 31 -14.47 25.57 -7.47
C LEU A 31 -13.25 26.21 -6.76
N GLU A 32 -12.81 25.57 -5.68
CA GLU A 32 -11.69 25.95 -4.77
C GLU A 32 -12.18 26.85 -3.62
N GLU A 33 -12.70 26.31 -2.52
CA GLU A 33 -11.85 25.72 -1.48
C GLU A 33 -12.62 24.63 -0.68
N LYS A 34 -12.88 23.50 -1.32
CA LYS A 34 -13.11 22.22 -0.60
C LYS A 34 -12.18 21.18 -1.21
N LYS A 35 -10.98 21.06 -0.66
CA LYS A 35 -10.08 19.94 -0.94
C LYS A 35 -9.26 19.64 0.31
N THR A 36 -9.76 18.78 1.20
CA THR A 36 -9.17 17.44 1.34
C THR A 36 -7.64 17.44 1.31
N ALA A 37 -7.03 18.01 2.35
CA ALA A 37 -5.70 17.65 2.80
C ALA A 37 -5.85 17.47 4.31
N SER A 38 -6.02 16.26 4.83
CA SER A 38 -4.92 15.33 4.88
C SER A 38 -5.42 13.93 5.24
N HIS A 39 -5.46 13.05 4.25
CA HIS A 39 -5.48 11.60 4.47
C HIS A 39 -4.10 11.20 5.03
N VAL A 40 -3.85 11.52 6.30
CA VAL A 40 -2.66 11.05 7.02
C VAL A 40 -2.94 9.62 7.48
N GLY A 41 -2.19 8.68 6.91
CA GLY A 41 -1.56 7.64 7.73
C GLY A 41 -2.10 6.20 7.63
N ASP A 42 -2.93 5.82 6.67
CA ASP A 42 -3.58 4.49 6.69
C ASP A 42 -2.71 3.29 6.22
N ARG A 43 -1.41 3.47 5.92
CA ARG A 43 -0.55 2.38 5.41
C ARG A 43 0.88 2.25 5.97
N PRO A 44 1.09 2.16 7.30
CA PRO A 44 2.32 1.54 7.83
C PRO A 44 2.10 0.22 8.60
N ARG A 45 0.86 -0.12 8.99
CA ARG A 45 0.61 -1.27 9.90
C ARG A 45 0.98 -2.64 9.31
N SER A 46 0.77 -2.84 8.01
CA SER A 46 1.00 -4.16 7.39
C SER A 46 2.48 -4.55 7.37
N PHE A 47 3.38 -3.61 7.04
CA PHE A 47 4.81 -3.89 6.99
C PHE A 47 5.41 -4.18 8.36
N ALA A 48 4.96 -3.49 9.41
CA ALA A 48 5.42 -3.75 10.78
C ALA A 48 5.05 -5.18 11.25
N VAL A 49 3.87 -5.67 10.87
CA VAL A 49 3.42 -7.04 11.21
C VAL A 49 4.25 -8.08 10.47
N VAL A 50 4.47 -7.90 9.16
CA VAL A 50 5.30 -8.82 8.36
C VAL A 50 6.75 -8.79 8.84
N ALA A 51 7.30 -7.61 9.13
CA ALA A 51 8.65 -7.46 9.67
C ALA A 51 8.79 -8.13 11.05
N GLY A 52 7.79 -7.98 11.93
CA GLY A 52 7.77 -8.66 13.24
C GLY A 52 7.73 -10.18 13.10
N MET A 53 6.94 -10.70 12.16
CA MET A 53 6.90 -12.14 11.87
C MET A 53 8.23 -12.65 11.31
N GLY A 54 8.86 -11.90 10.40
CA GLY A 54 10.20 -12.21 9.88
C GLY A 54 11.29 -12.12 10.94
N PHE A 55 11.17 -11.17 11.87
CA PHE A 55 12.10 -11.00 12.99
C PHE A 55 12.02 -12.16 13.99
N GLU A 56 10.83 -12.64 14.33
CA GLU A 56 10.68 -13.84 15.16
C GLU A 56 11.32 -15.08 14.51
N LEU A 57 11.15 -15.22 13.19
CA LEU A 57 11.76 -16.29 12.42
C LEU A 57 13.29 -16.19 12.39
N ALA A 58 13.82 -15.01 12.09
CA ALA A 58 15.25 -14.75 12.07
C ALA A 58 15.85 -14.98 13.48
N GLY A 59 15.18 -14.50 14.52
CA GLY A 59 15.59 -14.68 15.91
C GLY A 59 15.66 -16.16 16.30
N ALA A 60 14.61 -16.94 16.04
CA ALA A 60 14.61 -18.38 16.34
C ALA A 60 15.71 -19.14 15.58
N THR A 61 15.93 -18.77 14.30
CA THR A 61 16.97 -19.36 13.46
C THR A 61 18.36 -19.06 13.99
N VAL A 62 18.66 -17.79 14.26
CA VAL A 62 19.98 -17.36 14.76
C VAL A 62 20.24 -17.92 16.14
N LEU A 63 19.24 -17.98 17.02
CA LEU A 63 19.38 -18.54 18.35
C LEU A 63 19.75 -20.03 18.28
N LEU A 64 19.02 -20.82 17.49
CA LEU A 64 19.25 -22.25 17.42
C LEU A 64 20.51 -22.61 16.61
N ALA A 65 20.81 -21.84 15.56
CA ALA A 65 22.08 -21.93 14.84
C ALA A 65 23.25 -21.58 15.76
N GLY A 66 23.12 -20.53 16.58
CA GLY A 66 24.12 -20.11 17.55
C GLY A 66 24.36 -21.16 18.63
N ILE A 67 23.30 -21.78 19.15
CA ILE A 67 23.41 -22.92 20.07
C ILE A 67 24.11 -24.09 19.37
N GLY A 68 23.72 -24.41 18.14
CA GLY A 68 24.36 -25.45 17.33
C GLY A 68 25.85 -25.20 17.11
N HIS A 69 26.23 -23.94 16.85
CA HIS A 69 27.63 -23.54 16.71
C HIS A 69 28.39 -23.65 18.04
N LEU A 70 27.75 -23.35 19.16
CA LEU A 70 28.34 -23.50 20.48
C LEU A 70 28.58 -24.98 20.81
N VAL A 71 27.68 -25.87 20.39
CA VAL A 71 27.83 -27.32 20.49
C VAL A 71 29.00 -27.81 19.62
N ASP A 72 29.13 -27.32 18.38
CA ASP A 72 30.28 -27.65 17.52
C ASP A 72 31.61 -27.29 18.19
N ARG A 73 31.67 -26.08 18.77
CA ARG A 73 32.82 -25.61 19.55
C ARG A 73 33.10 -26.48 20.78
N TYR A 74 32.07 -27.01 21.43
CA TYR A 74 32.21 -27.82 22.64
C TYR A 74 32.69 -29.24 22.35
N PHE A 75 32.23 -29.84 21.25
CA PHE A 75 32.64 -31.19 20.84
C PHE A 75 33.98 -31.21 20.06
N GLY A 76 34.54 -30.04 19.73
CA GLY A 76 35.81 -29.93 19.04
C GLY A 76 35.76 -30.46 17.60
N GLU A 77 34.56 -30.59 17.03
CA GLU A 77 34.42 -30.90 15.62
C GLU A 77 34.68 -29.63 14.80
N ASP A 78 35.71 -29.65 13.96
CA ASP A 78 35.95 -28.61 12.95
C ASP A 78 34.84 -28.54 11.89
N ARG A 79 33.94 -29.53 11.89
CA ARG A 79 32.78 -29.56 11.01
C ARG A 79 31.64 -28.81 11.67
N SER A 80 31.15 -27.78 11.00
CA SER A 80 30.04 -26.92 11.46
C SER A 80 28.66 -27.62 11.37
N ILE A 81 28.58 -28.89 11.78
CA ILE A 81 27.41 -29.76 11.63
C ILE A 81 26.30 -29.32 12.57
N GLY A 82 26.62 -29.03 13.82
CA GLY A 82 25.69 -28.50 14.82
C GLY A 82 25.15 -27.14 14.42
N PHE A 83 25.96 -26.23 13.86
CA PHE A 83 25.46 -24.98 13.29
C PHE A 83 24.46 -25.23 12.16
N ALA A 84 24.76 -26.16 11.23
CA ALA A 84 23.86 -26.49 10.13
C ALA A 84 22.55 -27.12 10.62
N ILE A 85 22.62 -28.08 11.54
CA ILE A 85 21.45 -28.74 12.12
C ILE A 85 20.63 -27.75 12.95
N GLY A 86 21.28 -26.97 13.81
CA GLY A 86 20.67 -25.95 14.64
C GLY A 86 20.00 -24.86 13.80
N GLY A 87 20.66 -24.41 12.73
CA GLY A 87 20.10 -23.45 11.79
C GLY A 87 18.92 -24.01 11.01
N LEU A 88 18.99 -25.25 10.52
CA LEU A 88 17.91 -25.89 9.80
C LEU A 88 16.67 -26.10 10.69
N LEU A 89 16.88 -26.59 11.92
CA LEU A 89 15.81 -26.75 12.90
C LEU A 89 15.20 -25.40 13.30
N GLY A 90 16.04 -24.37 13.49
CA GLY A 90 15.60 -23.04 13.91
C GLY A 90 14.80 -22.35 12.81
N PHE A 91 15.27 -22.46 11.57
CA PHE A 91 14.57 -21.99 10.39
C PHE A 91 13.25 -22.72 10.18
N GLY A 92 13.26 -24.06 10.25
CA GLY A 92 12.06 -24.88 10.10
C GLY A 92 10.99 -24.56 11.15
N LEU A 93 11.38 -24.43 12.42
CA LEU A 93 10.48 -24.07 13.50
C LEU A 93 9.95 -22.64 13.35
N GLY A 94 10.82 -21.69 12.95
CA GLY A 94 10.44 -20.31 12.66
C GLY A 94 9.41 -20.23 11.53
N MET A 95 9.64 -20.94 10.42
CA MET A 95 8.72 -21.04 9.29
C MET A 95 7.40 -21.69 9.69
N PHE A 96 7.43 -22.75 10.50
CA PHE A 96 6.22 -23.40 10.99
C PHE A 96 5.33 -22.43 11.78
N ARG A 97 5.92 -21.61 12.67
CA ARG A 97 5.17 -20.59 13.40
C ARG A 97 4.67 -19.46 12.50
N PHE A 98 5.46 -19.07 11.49
CA PHE A 98 5.06 -18.09 10.49
C PHE A 98 3.81 -18.55 9.73
N ILE A 99 3.80 -19.80 9.24
CA ILE A 99 2.68 -20.38 8.50
C ILE A 99 1.43 -20.47 9.38
N LEU A 100 1.56 -20.91 10.64
CA LEU A 100 0.45 -20.94 11.59
C LEU A 100 -0.17 -19.56 11.80
N LYS A 101 0.65 -18.52 11.99
CA LYS A 101 0.16 -17.15 12.15
C LYS A 101 -0.51 -16.63 10.88
N ALA A 102 0.01 -16.98 9.71
CA ALA A 102 -0.60 -16.61 8.43
C ALA A 102 -1.97 -17.28 8.25
N LEU A 103 -2.09 -18.58 8.57
CA LEU A 103 -3.36 -19.32 8.49
C LEU A 103 -4.42 -18.72 9.44
N GLN A 104 -4.03 -18.36 10.66
CA GLN A 104 -4.93 -17.71 11.63
C GLN A 104 -5.42 -16.33 11.17
N GLN A 105 -4.59 -15.57 10.44
CA GLN A 105 -5.03 -14.30 9.86
C GLN A 105 -6.08 -14.50 8.76
N ILE A 106 -5.93 -15.55 7.95
CA ILE A 106 -6.89 -15.90 6.91
C ILE A 106 -8.25 -16.27 7.52
N GLU A 107 -8.25 -17.09 8.57
CA GLU A 107 -9.48 -17.48 9.30
C GLU A 107 -10.21 -16.26 9.87
N LYS A 108 -9.49 -15.34 10.52
CA LYS A 108 -10.06 -14.08 11.05
C LYS A 108 -10.54 -13.11 9.98
N SER A 109 -10.03 -13.21 8.76
CA SER A 109 -10.48 -12.34 7.66
C SER A 109 -11.78 -12.80 7.01
N ASN A 110 -12.20 -14.05 7.27
CA ASN A 110 -13.36 -14.70 6.65
C ASN A 110 -14.52 -14.93 7.65
N ALA A 111 -14.37 -14.44 8.89
CA ALA A 111 -15.35 -14.46 9.98
C ALA A 111 -15.83 -13.04 10.28
#